data_AF-A0A954DGV5-F1
#
_entry.id   AF-A0A954DGV5-F1
#
_cell.length_a   1.000
_cell.length_b   1.000
_cell.length_c   1.000
_cell.angle_alpha   90.00
_cell.angle_beta   90.00
_cell.angle_gamma   90.00
#
_symmetry.space_group_name_H-M   'P 1'
#
loop_
_entity.id
_entity.type
_entity.pdbx_description
1 polymer ?
#
loop_
_entity_poly.entity_id
_entity_poly.type
_entity_poly.pdbx_seq_one_letter_code
_entity_poly.pdbx_strand_id
1 'polypeptide(L)'
;MRSTVLVTLALATSASGALISCASRSFAPGEGRGLVTVETQIPRGVTPAPKPRLRVGDRFVYRRGGALRIEQTIVEHDENGIVLEEASSHLRTRLGTDLQQVAQDSGEEWWLDKELVPGDWQLTFPLWPGKRWACEFLLKRRGEDALPVLAKYHCDRAEDITTPAGTFACLRIWRIARPLIEGRKFLDQATLFWYAPEVGNFVRRFEDGTLTELEEFVRQGDPDSR
;
A
#
# COMPACT_ATOMS: atom_id res chain seq x y z
N MET A 1 -67.07 -34.69 -27.31
CA MET A 1 -66.88 -33.65 -26.27
C MET A 1 -65.54 -32.97 -26.54
N ARG A 2 -65.58 -31.66 -26.82
CA ARG A 2 -64.40 -30.82 -27.07
C ARG A 2 -63.80 -30.42 -25.72
N SER A 3 -62.47 -30.51 -25.54
CA SER A 3 -61.78 -29.83 -24.44
C SER A 3 -60.59 -29.07 -24.98
N THR A 4 -60.70 -27.77 -24.81
CA THR A 4 -59.81 -26.69 -25.21
C THR A 4 -58.68 -26.60 -24.19
N VAL A 5 -57.42 -26.65 -24.63
CA VAL A 5 -56.26 -26.37 -23.77
C VAL A 5 -55.83 -24.92 -24.00
N LEU A 6 -55.85 -24.12 -22.93
CA LEU A 6 -55.39 -22.73 -22.89
C LEU A 6 -53.85 -22.67 -23.02
N VAL A 7 -53.37 -21.79 -23.91
CA VAL A 7 -51.96 -21.39 -24.02
C VAL A 7 -51.75 -20.16 -23.15
N THR A 8 -50.88 -20.26 -22.14
CA THR A 8 -50.50 -19.15 -21.26
C THR A 8 -49.24 -18.47 -21.81
N LEU A 9 -49.38 -17.18 -22.13
CA LEU A 9 -48.34 -16.30 -22.65
C LEU A 9 -47.51 -15.73 -21.48
N ALA A 10 -46.21 -16.00 -21.43
CA ALA A 10 -45.31 -15.43 -20.43
C ALA A 10 -44.72 -14.10 -20.94
N LEU A 11 -44.91 -13.01 -20.18
CA LEU A 11 -44.35 -11.68 -20.45
C LEU A 11 -42.82 -11.67 -20.24
N ALA A 12 -42.09 -11.19 -21.24
CA ALA A 12 -40.67 -10.88 -21.14
C ALA A 12 -40.47 -9.47 -20.56
N THR A 13 -39.87 -9.39 -19.37
CA THR A 13 -39.47 -8.13 -18.73
C THR A 13 -38.14 -7.65 -19.30
N SER A 14 -38.15 -6.49 -19.96
CA SER A 14 -36.99 -5.78 -20.50
C SER A 14 -36.18 -5.14 -19.37
N ALA A 15 -34.94 -5.60 -19.19
CA ALA A 15 -33.97 -5.01 -18.28
C ALA A 15 -33.33 -3.77 -18.92
N SER A 16 -33.71 -2.58 -18.44
CA SER A 16 -33.07 -1.31 -18.81
C SER A 16 -31.66 -1.24 -18.21
N GLY A 17 -30.64 -1.40 -19.06
CA GLY A 17 -29.24 -1.20 -18.69
C GLY A 17 -28.93 0.30 -18.50
N ALA A 18 -28.61 0.70 -17.27
CA ALA A 18 -28.05 2.01 -16.98
C ALA A 18 -26.59 2.06 -17.48
N LEU A 19 -26.37 2.72 -18.60
CA LEU A 19 -25.03 3.09 -19.06
C LEU A 19 -24.49 4.20 -18.16
N ILE A 20 -23.72 3.83 -17.14
CA ILE A 20 -22.95 4.78 -16.34
C ILE A 20 -21.83 5.31 -17.24
N SER A 21 -22.04 6.50 -17.78
CA SER A 21 -21.02 7.26 -18.51
C SER A 21 -19.91 7.65 -17.52
N CYS A 22 -18.78 6.95 -17.58
CA CYS A 22 -17.56 7.34 -16.88
C CYS A 22 -17.01 8.60 -17.53
N ALA A 23 -17.48 9.77 -17.08
CA ALA A 23 -16.87 11.05 -17.44
C ALA A 23 -15.43 11.08 -16.91
N SER A 24 -14.45 11.03 -17.81
CA SER A 24 -13.05 11.27 -17.52
C SER A 24 -12.90 12.75 -17.13
N ARG A 25 -12.85 13.05 -15.84
CA ARG A 25 -12.45 14.38 -15.36
C ARG A 25 -10.99 14.61 -15.72
N SER A 26 -10.70 15.72 -16.39
CA SER A 26 -9.35 16.28 -16.45
C SER A 26 -8.99 16.84 -15.06
N PHE A 27 -7.78 16.59 -14.61
CA PHE A 27 -7.29 17.02 -13.30
C PHE A 27 -6.64 18.39 -13.38
N ALA A 28 -6.72 19.15 -12.29
CA ALA A 28 -5.90 20.34 -12.13
C ALA A 28 -4.42 19.92 -12.13
N PRO A 29 -3.54 20.66 -12.81
CA PRO A 29 -2.10 20.41 -12.73
C PRO A 29 -1.63 20.45 -11.27
N GLY A 30 -0.92 19.41 -10.82
CA GLY A 30 -0.20 19.44 -9.54
C GLY A 30 -0.80 18.64 -8.37
N GLU A 31 -1.94 17.98 -8.54
CA GLU A 31 -2.55 17.11 -7.52
C GLU A 31 -2.73 15.68 -8.03
N GLY A 32 -2.21 14.69 -7.30
CA GLY A 32 -2.55 13.29 -7.54
C GLY A 32 -3.96 12.97 -7.06
N ARG A 33 -4.59 11.91 -7.58
CA ARG A 33 -5.96 11.53 -7.18
C ARG A 33 -6.04 10.85 -5.81
N GLY A 34 -4.90 10.42 -5.29
CA GLY A 34 -4.83 9.56 -4.11
C GLY A 34 -5.41 8.19 -4.40
N LEU A 35 -6.19 7.65 -3.46
CA LEU A 35 -6.82 6.35 -3.61
C LEU A 35 -7.89 6.39 -4.71
N VAL A 36 -7.69 5.62 -5.79
CA VAL A 36 -8.56 5.59 -6.98
C VAL A 36 -9.60 4.49 -6.87
N THR A 37 -9.17 3.29 -6.48
CA THR A 37 -10.06 2.15 -6.21
C THR A 37 -9.62 1.47 -4.94
N VAL A 38 -10.60 0.99 -4.17
CA VAL A 38 -10.35 0.18 -2.98
C VAL A 38 -11.49 -0.80 -2.82
N GLU A 39 -11.16 -2.07 -2.68
CA GLU A 39 -12.12 -3.08 -2.31
C GLU A 39 -12.45 -2.96 -0.82
N THR A 40 -13.72 -2.77 -0.50
CA THR A 40 -14.19 -2.57 0.88
C THR A 40 -15.02 -3.76 1.39
N GLN A 41 -15.49 -4.63 0.50
CA GLN A 41 -16.27 -5.80 0.86
C GLN A 41 -15.36 -6.95 1.29
N ILE A 42 -15.36 -7.25 2.58
CA ILE A 42 -14.64 -8.41 3.13
C ILE A 42 -15.45 -9.68 2.80
N PRO A 43 -14.84 -10.71 2.19
CA PRO A 43 -15.52 -11.96 1.91
C PRO A 43 -15.97 -12.68 3.19
N ARG A 44 -17.08 -13.44 3.11
CA ARG A 44 -17.60 -14.20 4.25
C ARG A 44 -16.56 -15.21 4.75
N GLY A 45 -16.35 -15.24 6.07
CA GLY A 45 -15.42 -16.18 6.72
C GLY A 45 -13.95 -15.75 6.69
N VAL A 46 -13.63 -14.57 6.13
CA VAL A 46 -12.28 -14.00 6.16
C VAL A 46 -12.12 -13.08 7.36
N THR A 47 -11.09 -13.31 8.17
CA THR A 47 -10.69 -12.42 9.26
C THR A 47 -9.70 -11.39 8.72
N PRO A 48 -10.05 -10.10 8.65
CA PRO A 48 -9.17 -9.10 8.10
C PRO A 48 -8.16 -8.61 9.15
N ALA A 49 -6.94 -8.31 8.73
CA ALA A 49 -5.90 -7.71 9.57
C ALA A 49 -6.21 -6.22 9.81
N PRO A 50 -6.28 -5.75 11.07
CA PRO A 50 -6.54 -4.36 11.37
C PRO A 50 -5.32 -3.48 11.05
N LYS A 51 -5.55 -2.16 11.02
CA LYS A 51 -4.47 -1.18 11.02
C LYS A 51 -3.61 -1.35 12.28
N PRO A 52 -2.27 -1.39 12.16
CA PRO A 52 -1.41 -1.60 13.31
C PRO A 52 -1.38 -0.35 14.20
N ARG A 53 -1.09 -0.57 15.48
CA ARG A 53 -0.85 0.49 16.46
C ARG A 53 0.65 0.70 16.60
N LEU A 54 1.21 1.50 15.72
CA LEU A 54 2.62 1.88 15.74
C LEU A 54 2.86 2.99 16.77
N ARG A 55 4.01 2.96 17.44
CA ARG A 55 4.33 3.89 18.53
C ARG A 55 5.74 4.43 18.39
N VAL A 56 5.96 5.62 18.95
CA VAL A 56 7.31 6.19 19.07
C VAL A 56 8.21 5.21 19.83
N GLY A 57 9.40 4.98 19.29
CA GLY A 57 10.41 4.05 19.77
C GLY A 57 10.29 2.62 19.25
N ASP A 58 9.22 2.26 18.51
CA ASP A 58 9.20 1.00 17.76
C ASP A 58 10.36 0.99 16.76
N ARG A 59 11.10 -0.12 16.73
CA ARG A 59 12.37 -0.24 16.01
C ARG A 59 12.38 -1.45 15.09
N PHE A 60 12.76 -1.24 13.85
CA PHE A 60 12.85 -2.25 12.80
C PHE A 60 14.27 -2.25 12.25
N VAL A 61 14.93 -3.41 12.25
CA VAL A 61 16.23 -3.56 11.60
C VAL A 61 16.05 -4.49 10.42
N TYR A 62 16.49 -4.03 9.25
CA TYR A 62 16.41 -4.77 8.00
C TYR A 62 17.79 -5.11 7.47
N ARG A 63 17.89 -6.22 6.74
CA ARG A 63 19.03 -6.60 5.93
C ARG A 63 18.63 -6.58 4.45
N ARG A 64 19.22 -5.65 3.68
CA ARG A 64 19.01 -5.47 2.24
C ARG A 64 20.15 -6.10 1.44
N GLY A 65 19.81 -6.91 0.45
CA GLY A 65 20.77 -7.61 -0.41
C GLY A 65 21.72 -8.54 0.34
N GLY A 66 21.35 -8.99 1.54
CA GLY A 66 22.20 -9.81 2.41
C GLY A 66 23.35 -9.07 3.11
N ALA A 67 23.62 -7.80 2.75
CA ALA A 67 24.81 -7.08 3.18
C ALA A 67 24.51 -5.76 3.92
N LEU A 68 23.59 -4.94 3.40
CA LEU A 68 23.32 -3.63 3.95
C LEU A 68 22.33 -3.75 5.12
N ARG A 69 22.76 -3.35 6.32
CA ARG A 69 21.89 -3.26 7.49
C ARG A 69 21.28 -1.86 7.58
N ILE A 70 19.96 -1.80 7.72
CA ILE A 70 19.17 -0.57 7.76
C ILE A 70 18.36 -0.58 9.05
N GLU A 71 18.62 0.35 9.96
CA GLU A 71 17.90 0.48 11.22
C GLU A 71 16.95 1.67 11.15
N GLN A 72 15.65 1.42 11.38
CA GLN A 72 14.60 2.43 11.36
C GLN A 72 13.88 2.47 12.71
N THR A 73 13.69 3.67 13.25
CA THR A 73 12.93 3.89 14.49
C THR A 73 11.80 4.86 14.25
N ILE A 74 10.63 4.62 14.83
CA ILE A 74 9.56 5.62 14.84
C ILE A 74 9.94 6.72 15.82
N VAL A 75 10.21 7.92 15.34
CA VAL A 75 10.68 9.05 16.16
C VAL A 75 9.55 10.02 16.51
N GLU A 76 8.50 10.07 15.70
CA GLU A 76 7.36 10.97 15.89
C GLU A 76 6.03 10.27 15.57
N HIS A 77 4.98 10.63 16.30
CA HIS A 77 3.60 10.23 16.05
C HIS A 77 2.66 11.34 16.53
N ASP A 78 1.97 11.98 15.59
CA ASP A 78 1.07 13.12 15.85
C ASP A 78 -0.24 13.01 15.03
N GLU A 79 -0.97 14.12 14.92
CA GLU A 79 -2.21 14.21 14.14
C GLU A 79 -2.02 14.07 12.62
N ASN A 80 -0.79 14.24 12.12
CA ASN A 80 -0.46 14.16 10.70
C ASN A 80 0.01 12.76 10.29
N GLY A 81 0.49 11.95 11.24
CA GLY A 81 0.86 10.56 11.03
C GLY A 81 2.07 10.16 11.85
N ILE A 82 2.99 9.42 11.23
CA ILE A 82 4.21 8.93 11.88
C ILE A 82 5.46 9.21 11.05
N VAL A 83 6.60 9.34 11.73
CA VAL A 83 7.90 9.50 11.09
C VAL A 83 8.82 8.38 11.53
N LEU A 84 9.37 7.66 10.54
CA LEU A 84 10.45 6.72 10.74
C LEU A 84 11.76 7.40 10.38
N GLU A 85 12.79 7.27 11.21
CA GLU A 85 14.13 7.77 10.94
C GLU A 85 15.12 6.62 10.82
N GLU A 86 15.94 6.65 9.77
CA GLU A 86 17.04 5.71 9.57
C GLU A 86 18.28 6.13 10.36
N ALA A 87 18.82 5.25 11.19
CA ALA A 87 19.90 5.59 12.12
C ALA A 87 21.22 6.00 11.44
N SER A 88 21.53 5.44 10.27
CA SER A 88 22.82 5.67 9.57
C SER A 88 22.83 6.92 8.69
N SER A 89 21.70 7.23 8.05
CA SER A 89 21.60 8.29 7.04
C SER A 89 20.74 9.46 7.48
N HIS A 90 20.12 9.36 8.66
CA HIS A 90 19.08 10.28 9.13
C HIS A 90 17.92 10.44 8.13
N LEU A 91 17.75 9.49 7.20
CA LEU A 91 16.66 9.50 6.25
C LEU A 91 15.32 9.34 6.98
N ARG A 92 14.50 10.38 6.92
CA ARG A 92 13.16 10.41 7.49
C ARG A 92 12.16 9.98 6.45
N THR A 93 11.32 9.01 6.80
CA THR A 93 10.17 8.58 6.01
C THR A 93 8.90 8.98 6.74
N ARG A 94 8.12 9.87 6.14
CA ARG A 94 6.83 10.30 6.70
C ARG A 94 5.72 9.43 6.13
N LEU A 95 4.92 8.85 7.03
CA LEU A 95 3.69 8.16 6.70
C LEU A 95 2.51 8.99 7.21
N GLY A 96 1.50 9.17 6.38
CA GLY A 96 0.27 9.87 6.76
C GLY A 96 -0.56 9.05 7.75
N THR A 97 -1.69 9.61 8.17
CA THR A 97 -2.57 8.98 9.16
C THR A 97 -3.01 7.57 8.75
N ASP A 98 -3.26 7.28 7.47
CA ASP A 98 -3.62 5.94 6.97
C ASP A 98 -2.43 5.06 6.57
N LEU A 99 -1.22 5.42 7.03
CA LEU A 99 0.05 4.75 6.75
C LEU A 99 0.47 4.75 5.28
N GLN A 100 -0.11 5.64 4.47
CA GLN A 100 0.40 5.95 3.13
C GLN A 100 1.73 6.70 3.24
N GLN A 101 2.70 6.38 2.38
CA GLN A 101 3.95 7.13 2.35
C GLN A 101 3.73 8.48 1.68
N VAL A 102 4.04 9.58 2.38
CA VAL A 102 3.82 10.95 1.88
C VAL A 102 5.12 11.68 1.55
N ALA A 103 6.22 11.34 2.24
CA ALA A 103 7.52 11.95 1.95
C ALA A 103 8.69 11.07 2.39
N GLN A 104 9.86 11.33 1.79
CA GLN A 104 11.15 11.05 2.38
C GLN A 104 12.03 12.30 2.31
N ASP A 105 12.80 12.55 3.36
CA ASP A 105 13.77 13.64 3.42
C ASP A 105 14.96 13.22 4.26
N SER A 106 16.16 13.57 3.80
CA SER A 106 17.39 13.26 4.55
C SER A 106 17.90 14.44 5.36
N GLY A 107 17.44 15.67 5.07
CA GLY A 107 17.95 16.91 5.66
C GLY A 107 19.36 17.30 5.18
N GLU A 108 20.17 16.35 4.71
CA GLU A 108 21.55 16.54 4.26
C GLU A 108 21.71 16.35 2.74
N GLU A 109 21.20 15.23 2.22
CA GLU A 109 21.31 14.82 0.81
C GLU A 109 20.01 15.14 0.05
N TRP A 110 19.94 16.36 -0.48
CA TRP A 110 18.73 16.86 -1.16
C TRP A 110 18.22 16.00 -2.33
N TRP A 111 19.06 15.15 -2.93
CA TRP A 111 18.66 14.24 -4.01
C TRP A 111 17.90 13.00 -3.51
N LEU A 112 17.95 12.71 -2.20
CA LEU A 112 17.13 11.68 -1.57
C LEU A 112 15.72 12.19 -1.25
N ASP A 113 15.53 13.51 -1.21
CA ASP A 113 14.26 14.12 -0.84
C ASP A 113 13.20 13.86 -1.93
N LYS A 114 12.06 13.33 -1.50
CA LYS A 114 10.90 13.13 -2.37
C LYS A 114 9.59 13.35 -1.64
N GLU A 115 8.63 13.91 -2.35
CA GLU A 115 7.25 14.06 -1.90
C GLU A 115 6.35 13.16 -2.77
N LEU A 116 5.36 12.53 -2.14
CA LEU A 116 4.35 11.72 -2.80
C LEU A 116 2.99 12.36 -2.54
N VAL A 117 2.41 12.97 -3.58
CA VAL A 117 1.19 13.78 -3.41
C VAL A 117 -0.01 13.09 -4.08
N PRO A 118 -1.08 12.74 -3.33
CA PRO A 118 -1.25 12.90 -1.88
C PRO A 118 -0.62 11.78 -1.04
N GLY A 119 -0.10 10.72 -1.67
CA GLY A 119 0.64 9.66 -1.00
C GLY A 119 0.64 8.34 -1.78
N ASP A 120 1.53 7.42 -1.42
CA ASP A 120 1.52 6.04 -1.91
C ASP A 120 0.90 5.12 -0.85
N TRP A 121 -0.33 4.64 -1.09
CA TRP A 121 -1.06 3.73 -0.21
C TRP A 121 -0.56 2.30 -0.38
N GLN A 122 0.67 2.02 0.05
CA GLN A 122 1.24 0.66 0.04
C GLN A 122 0.42 -0.32 0.89
N LEU A 123 -0.31 0.20 1.88
CA LEU A 123 -1.24 -0.52 2.72
C LEU A 123 -2.58 0.22 2.74
N THR A 124 -3.68 -0.52 2.67
CA THR A 124 -5.03 0.03 2.91
C THR A 124 -5.76 -0.89 3.88
N PHE A 125 -6.17 -0.36 5.02
CA PHE A 125 -6.74 -1.19 6.09
C PHE A 125 -8.28 -1.23 6.05
N PRO A 126 -8.90 -2.29 6.57
CA PRO A 126 -8.23 -3.52 7.03
C PRO A 126 -7.73 -4.34 5.83
N LEU A 127 -6.75 -5.24 6.01
CA LEU A 127 -6.14 -6.03 4.93
C LEU A 127 -6.65 -7.47 4.96
N TRP A 128 -6.83 -8.10 3.81
CA TRP A 128 -7.21 -9.52 3.73
C TRP A 128 -6.75 -10.15 2.40
N PRO A 129 -6.54 -11.48 2.34
CA PRO A 129 -6.27 -12.17 1.07
C PRO A 129 -7.39 -11.97 0.05
N GLY A 130 -7.01 -11.61 -1.17
CA GLY A 130 -7.89 -11.23 -2.28
C GLY A 130 -8.06 -9.72 -2.45
N LYS A 131 -7.78 -8.90 -1.43
CA LYS A 131 -8.04 -7.45 -1.47
C LYS A 131 -7.26 -6.77 -2.59
N ARG A 132 -7.94 -5.91 -3.35
CA ARG A 132 -7.33 -5.04 -4.39
C ARG A 132 -7.56 -3.56 -4.14
N TRP A 133 -6.57 -2.75 -4.50
CA TRP A 133 -6.67 -1.30 -4.48
C TRP A 133 -5.72 -0.67 -5.48
N ALA A 134 -5.95 0.59 -5.83
CA ALA A 134 -5.07 1.38 -6.68
C ALA A 134 -5.04 2.83 -6.20
N CYS A 135 -3.89 3.48 -6.35
CA CYS A 135 -3.74 4.90 -6.12
C CYS A 135 -2.98 5.58 -7.26
N GLU A 136 -3.26 6.86 -7.45
CA GLU A 136 -2.51 7.74 -8.34
C GLU A 136 -1.92 8.88 -7.50
N PHE A 137 -0.61 9.10 -7.64
CA PHE A 137 0.10 10.16 -6.93
C PHE A 137 1.16 10.79 -7.82
N LEU A 138 1.62 11.98 -7.45
CA LEU A 138 2.78 12.62 -8.04
C LEU A 138 4.01 12.30 -7.20
N LEU A 139 5.04 11.74 -7.82
CA LEU A 139 6.38 11.66 -7.25
C LEU A 139 7.12 12.95 -7.61
N LYS A 140 7.40 13.79 -6.62
CA LYS A 140 8.16 15.02 -6.78
C LYS A 140 9.54 14.84 -6.16
N ARG A 141 10.59 15.17 -6.90
CA ARG A 141 11.96 15.28 -6.39
C ARG A 141 12.46 16.69 -6.63
N ARG A 142 13.37 17.16 -5.79
CA ARG A 142 13.92 18.49 -5.93
C ARG A 142 14.71 18.61 -7.24
N GLY A 143 14.34 19.59 -8.07
CA GLY A 143 15.01 19.84 -9.36
C GLY A 143 14.57 18.92 -10.50
N GLU A 144 13.60 18.04 -10.29
CA GLU A 144 12.99 17.20 -11.31
C GLU A 144 11.52 17.60 -11.54
N ASP A 145 11.00 17.34 -12.75
CA ASP A 145 9.57 17.47 -13.01
C ASP A 145 8.78 16.43 -12.20
N ALA A 146 7.59 16.82 -11.72
CA ALA A 146 6.70 15.91 -11.02
C ALA A 146 6.29 14.74 -11.92
N LEU A 147 6.50 13.51 -11.46
CA LEU A 147 6.20 12.29 -12.19
C LEU A 147 4.85 11.73 -11.72
N PRO A 148 3.78 11.75 -12.54
CA PRO A 148 2.54 11.08 -12.19
C PRO A 148 2.73 9.56 -12.24
N VAL A 149 2.26 8.86 -11.21
CA VAL A 149 2.40 7.41 -11.06
C VAL A 149 1.04 6.79 -10.73
N LEU A 150 0.69 5.72 -11.43
CA LEU A 150 -0.39 4.80 -11.06
C LEU A 150 0.23 3.57 -10.39
N ALA A 151 -0.13 3.30 -9.14
CA ALA A 151 0.22 2.08 -8.44
C ALA A 151 -1.01 1.22 -8.20
N LYS A 152 -0.93 -0.07 -8.56
CA LYS A 152 -1.96 -1.07 -8.32
C LYS A 152 -1.45 -2.11 -7.34
N TYR A 153 -2.32 -2.54 -6.45
CA TYR A 153 -1.99 -3.44 -5.36
C TYR A 153 -2.95 -4.62 -5.30
N HIS A 154 -2.41 -5.77 -4.91
CA HIS A 154 -3.18 -7.00 -4.71
C HIS A 154 -2.58 -7.80 -3.56
N CYS A 155 -3.31 -7.88 -2.46
CA CYS A 155 -3.02 -8.81 -1.37
C CYS A 155 -3.47 -10.20 -1.82
N ASP A 156 -2.57 -11.04 -2.31
CA ASP A 156 -2.99 -12.26 -3.03
C ASP A 156 -3.20 -13.47 -2.11
N ARG A 157 -2.38 -13.62 -1.07
CA ARG A 157 -2.48 -14.74 -0.12
C ARG A 157 -1.93 -14.42 1.26
N ALA A 158 -2.29 -15.28 2.22
CA ALA A 158 -1.60 -15.39 3.50
C ALA A 158 -0.57 -16.53 3.44
N GLU A 159 0.60 -16.36 4.06
CA GLU A 159 1.62 -17.39 4.20
C GLU A 159 2.57 -17.10 5.37
N ASP A 160 3.22 -18.13 5.90
CA ASP A 160 4.26 -17.98 6.92
C ASP A 160 5.60 -17.63 6.26
N ILE A 161 6.27 -16.63 6.81
CA ILE A 161 7.58 -16.15 6.31
C ILE A 161 8.60 -16.20 7.42
N THR A 162 9.65 -17.00 7.22
CA THR A 162 10.83 -17.03 8.07
C THR A 162 11.86 -16.02 7.60
N THR A 163 12.34 -15.20 8.52
CA THR A 163 13.41 -14.20 8.40
C THR A 163 14.38 -14.38 9.57
N PRO A 164 15.53 -13.67 9.63
CA PRO A 164 16.38 -13.72 10.81
C PRO A 164 15.68 -13.26 12.11
N ALA A 165 14.66 -12.40 12.02
CA ALA A 165 13.87 -11.96 13.18
C ALA A 165 12.87 -13.01 13.71
N GLY A 166 12.64 -14.11 12.97
CA GLY A 166 11.66 -15.15 13.32
C GLY A 166 10.75 -15.54 12.17
N THR A 167 9.70 -16.30 12.49
CA THR A 167 8.65 -16.72 11.55
C THR A 167 7.36 -15.98 11.85
N PHE A 168 6.78 -15.35 10.82
CA PHE A 168 5.62 -14.47 10.95
C PHE A 168 4.49 -14.89 10.00
N ALA A 169 3.25 -14.86 10.48
CA ALA A 169 2.07 -15.00 9.61
C ALA A 169 1.88 -13.72 8.79
N CYS A 170 2.07 -13.81 7.47
CA CYS A 170 2.14 -12.65 6.59
C CYS A 170 1.01 -12.62 5.56
N LEU A 171 0.67 -11.40 5.14
CA LEU A 171 -0.10 -11.13 3.93
C LEU A 171 0.86 -10.71 2.83
N ARG A 172 0.85 -11.44 1.70
CA ARG A 172 1.66 -11.12 0.54
C ARG A 172 0.94 -10.12 -0.36
N ILE A 173 1.61 -9.04 -0.71
CA ILE A 173 1.06 -7.93 -1.47
C ILE A 173 1.93 -7.68 -2.71
N TRP A 174 1.33 -7.82 -3.88
CA TRP A 174 1.91 -7.37 -5.13
C TRP A 174 1.65 -5.88 -5.32
N ARG A 175 2.66 -5.16 -5.78
CA ARG A 175 2.56 -3.79 -6.28
C ARG A 175 3.04 -3.76 -7.72
N ILE A 176 2.26 -3.12 -8.58
CA ILE A 176 2.64 -2.79 -9.95
C ILE A 176 2.51 -1.29 -10.12
N ALA A 177 3.63 -0.60 -10.37
CA ALA A 177 3.65 0.83 -10.57
C ALA A 177 4.07 1.21 -11.99
N ARG A 178 3.43 2.25 -12.53
CA ARG A 178 3.69 2.78 -13.87
C ARG A 178 3.61 4.31 -13.88
N PRO A 179 4.59 4.99 -14.51
CA PRO A 179 4.46 6.41 -14.84
C PRO A 179 3.34 6.71 -15.85
N LEU A 180 2.55 7.74 -15.61
CA LEU A 180 1.46 8.21 -16.48
C LEU A 180 1.89 9.41 -17.34
N ILE A 181 2.92 9.23 -18.19
CA ILE A 181 3.34 10.30 -19.11
C ILE A 181 2.74 10.05 -20.50
N GLU A 182 2.01 11.03 -21.02
CA GLU A 182 1.36 10.97 -22.33
C GLU A 182 2.39 10.71 -23.45
N GLY A 183 2.02 9.87 -24.41
CA GLY A 183 2.86 9.55 -25.57
C GLY A 183 4.10 8.70 -25.29
N ARG A 184 4.35 8.29 -24.03
CA ARG A 184 5.51 7.47 -23.66
C ARG A 184 5.06 6.11 -23.09
N LYS A 185 5.79 5.05 -23.45
CA LYS A 185 5.61 3.71 -22.88
C LYS A 185 6.70 3.46 -21.84
N PHE A 186 6.31 3.02 -20.66
CA PHE A 186 7.21 2.60 -19.59
C PHE A 186 6.98 1.13 -19.28
N LEU A 187 8.02 0.48 -18.78
CA LEU A 187 7.90 -0.85 -18.19
C LEU A 187 7.23 -0.71 -16.82
N ASP A 188 6.36 -1.67 -16.52
CA ASP A 188 5.79 -1.82 -15.20
C ASP A 188 6.87 -2.23 -14.21
N GLN A 189 6.97 -1.52 -13.09
CA GLN A 189 7.80 -1.93 -11.97
C GLN A 189 6.97 -2.79 -11.02
N ALA A 190 7.39 -4.04 -10.84
CA ALA A 190 6.75 -4.97 -9.91
C ALA A 190 7.54 -5.06 -8.60
N THR A 191 6.85 -4.92 -7.48
CA THR A 191 7.40 -5.06 -6.13
C THR A 191 6.54 -6.06 -5.36
N LEU A 192 7.18 -6.88 -4.53
CA LEU A 192 6.49 -7.85 -3.67
C LEU A 192 6.78 -7.52 -2.21
N PHE A 193 5.72 -7.46 -1.40
CA PHE A 193 5.81 -7.20 0.03
C PHE A 193 5.18 -8.34 0.83
N TRP A 194 5.69 -8.59 2.03
CA TRP A 194 5.08 -9.46 3.02
C TRP A 194 4.85 -8.66 4.30
N TYR A 195 3.59 -8.34 4.56
CA TYR A 195 3.16 -7.58 5.74
C TYR A 195 2.77 -8.55 6.87
N ALA A 196 3.37 -8.41 8.04
CA ALA A 196 2.99 -9.19 9.22
C ALA A 196 2.15 -8.31 10.17
N PRO A 197 0.87 -8.64 10.41
CA PRO A 197 0.01 -7.84 11.30
C PRO A 197 0.57 -7.69 12.73
N GLU A 198 1.24 -8.73 13.25
CA GLU A 198 1.85 -8.68 14.58
C GLU A 198 3.05 -7.71 14.66
N VAL A 199 3.82 -7.55 13.57
CA VAL A 199 4.91 -6.57 13.47
C VAL A 199 4.38 -5.18 13.12
N GLY A 200 3.25 -5.10 12.43
CA GLY A 200 2.66 -3.84 11.96
C GLY A 200 3.45 -3.18 10.83
N ASN A 201 4.36 -3.92 10.20
CA ASN A 201 5.19 -3.47 9.09
C ASN A 201 5.51 -4.67 8.17
N PHE A 202 6.19 -4.39 7.06
CA PHE A 202 6.71 -5.42 6.17
C PHE A 202 7.88 -6.16 6.82
N VAL A 203 7.86 -7.50 6.77
CA VAL A 203 8.97 -8.35 7.23
C VAL A 203 9.89 -8.80 6.09
N ARG A 204 9.38 -8.75 4.85
CA ARG A 204 10.16 -9.03 3.64
C ARG A 204 9.68 -8.14 2.50
N ARG A 205 10.61 -7.69 1.66
CA ARG A 205 10.35 -6.96 0.40
C ARG A 205 11.26 -7.49 -0.70
N PHE A 206 10.75 -7.59 -1.91
CA PHE A 206 11.53 -7.88 -3.10
C PHE A 206 11.25 -6.82 -4.16
N GLU A 207 12.26 -5.99 -4.44
CA GLU A 207 12.20 -4.84 -5.34
C GLU A 207 13.48 -4.80 -6.17
N ASP A 208 13.37 -4.61 -7.49
CA ASP A 208 14.50 -4.47 -8.40
C ASP A 208 15.58 -5.56 -8.23
N GLY A 209 15.14 -6.82 -8.08
CA GLY A 209 16.01 -7.98 -7.89
C GLY A 209 16.67 -8.06 -6.51
N THR A 210 16.36 -7.13 -5.60
CA THR A 210 16.98 -7.04 -4.28
C THR A 210 15.99 -7.45 -3.19
N LEU A 211 16.40 -8.43 -2.37
CA LEU A 211 15.65 -8.86 -1.19
C LEU A 211 15.99 -7.98 0.02
N THR A 212 14.97 -7.56 0.76
CA THR A 212 15.12 -6.90 2.07
C THR A 212 14.33 -7.69 3.10
N GLU A 213 14.96 -8.10 4.20
CA GLU A 213 14.33 -8.93 5.23
C GLU A 213 14.49 -8.31 6.61
N LEU A 214 13.49 -8.51 7.46
CA LEU A 214 13.53 -8.10 8.85
C LEU A 214 14.54 -8.98 9.59
N GLU A 215 15.52 -8.33 10.18
CA GLU A 215 16.59 -8.94 10.96
C GLU A 215 16.30 -8.89 12.45
N GLU A 216 15.81 -7.75 12.94
CA GLU A 216 15.39 -7.57 14.34
C GLU A 216 14.16 -6.67 14.38
N PHE A 217 13.31 -6.87 15.40
CA PHE A 217 12.19 -5.99 15.69
C PHE A 217 12.02 -5.84 17.19
N VAL A 218 11.84 -4.60 17.64
CA VAL A 218 11.55 -4.26 19.04
C VAL A 218 10.30 -3.39 19.06
N ARG A 219 9.25 -3.89 19.71
CA ARG A 219 8.07 -3.08 20.05
C ARG A 219 8.30 -2.41 21.39
N GLN A 220 8.02 -1.11 21.49
CA GLN A 220 8.00 -0.48 22.80
C GLN A 220 6.79 -1.01 23.59
N GLY A 221 7.06 -1.45 24.82
CA GLY A 221 6.00 -1.84 25.76
C GLY A 221 5.06 -0.67 26.02
N ASP A 222 3.85 -0.99 26.50
CA ASP A 222 2.93 0.08 26.90
C ASP A 222 3.53 0.82 28.10
N PRO A 223 3.83 2.14 28.00
CA PRO A 223 4.32 2.88 29.16
C PRO A 223 3.35 2.80 30.35
N ASP A 224 2.06 2.56 30.06
CA ASP A 224 0.98 2.45 31.04
C ASP A 224 0.79 1.03 31.62
N SER A 225 1.68 0.08 31.31
CA SER A 225 1.61 -1.30 31.83
C SER A 225 2.34 -1.52 33.17
N ARG A 226 2.70 -0.44 33.89
CA ARG A 226 3.37 -0.47 35.19
C ARG A 226 2.47 0.01 36.33
#